data_AF-A0A183EBV4-F1
#
_entry.id   AF-A0A183EBV4-F1
#
_cell.length_a   1.000
_cell.length_b   1.000
_cell.length_c   1.000
_cell.angle_alpha   90.00
_cell.angle_beta   90.00
_cell.angle_gamma   90.00
#
_symmetry.space_group_name_H-M   'P 1'
#
loop_
_entity.id
_entity.type
_entity.pdbx_description
1 polymer ?
#
loop_
_entity_poly.entity_id
_entity_poly.type
_entity_poly.pdbx_seq_one_letter_code
_entity_poly.pdbx_strand_id
1 'polypeptide(L)'
;LQVKQENAPNGSERCIDNPFNINATDIDAAIVDFLKKVKHFQDRAWKENPTKANSKRRLVYGLREVRKQLNSGTAQCIIMAKDIETADHNELFNEIDVIGQLCASQNVNMLWISSKHSLGKAVKKFPFVSAVAVCDFRGAEDLYEAAVGICEEFTACCRIADHVDQPSLFA
;
A
#
# COMPACT_ATOMS: atom_id res chain seq x y z
N LEU A 1 -9.29 -41.59 49.65
CA LEU A 1 -8.88 -41.60 48.24
C LEU A 1 -8.89 -40.15 47.76
N GLN A 2 -7.71 -39.63 47.47
CA GLN A 2 -7.40 -38.21 47.27
C GLN A 2 -6.78 -38.08 45.88
N VAL A 3 -7.37 -37.24 45.01
CA VAL A 3 -6.74 -36.61 43.85
C VAL A 3 -7.58 -35.33 43.62
N LYS A 4 -7.25 -34.16 44.19
CA LYS A 4 -6.27 -33.13 43.79
C LYS A 4 -6.27 -32.78 42.29
N GLN A 5 -6.74 -31.54 42.03
CA GLN A 5 -6.21 -30.49 41.15
C GLN A 5 -5.79 -30.86 39.71
N GLU A 6 -6.25 -30.08 38.72
CA GLU A 6 -5.41 -29.03 38.11
C GLU A 6 -6.16 -28.20 37.06
N ASN A 7 -5.98 -26.88 37.15
CA ASN A 7 -6.22 -25.94 36.06
C ASN A 7 -5.24 -26.26 34.92
N ALA A 8 -5.72 -26.30 33.67
CA ALA A 8 -4.87 -26.31 32.49
C ALA A 8 -4.88 -24.91 31.81
N PRO A 9 -3.72 -24.38 31.40
CA PRO A 9 -3.54 -23.00 30.97
C PRO A 9 -3.45 -22.83 29.44
N ASN A 10 -3.50 -21.56 29.04
CA ASN A 10 -2.70 -20.90 27.99
C ASN A 10 -2.47 -21.59 26.64
N GLY A 11 -2.68 -20.78 25.60
CA GLY A 11 -1.82 -20.85 24.43
C GLY A 11 -2.60 -20.59 23.17
N SER A 12 -2.72 -19.31 22.80
CA SER A 12 -2.65 -18.96 21.39
C SER A 12 -1.30 -19.48 20.89
N GLU A 13 -1.30 -20.70 20.36
CA GLU A 13 -0.23 -21.20 19.52
C GLU A 13 -0.16 -20.24 18.33
N ARG A 14 0.68 -19.22 18.48
CA ARG A 14 1.23 -18.44 17.38
C ARG A 14 1.91 -19.48 16.51
N CYS A 15 1.23 -19.84 15.44
CA CYS A 15 1.73 -20.80 14.47
C CYS A 15 3.13 -20.37 14.05
N ILE A 16 4.03 -21.34 14.18
CA ILE A 16 5.41 -21.37 13.75
C ILE A 16 5.51 -20.85 12.32
N ASP A 17 6.53 -20.03 12.10
CA ASP A 17 6.87 -19.32 10.87
C ASP A 17 6.69 -20.19 9.62
N ASN A 18 5.62 -19.92 8.86
CA ASN A 18 5.48 -20.39 7.49
C ASN A 18 5.83 -19.23 6.56
N PRO A 19 6.93 -19.27 5.79
CA PRO A 19 7.38 -18.17 4.94
C PRO A 19 6.43 -17.84 3.78
N PHE A 20 5.30 -18.55 3.65
CA PHE A 20 4.30 -18.38 2.60
C PHE A 20 2.97 -17.78 3.07
N ASN A 21 2.82 -17.36 4.32
CA ASN A 21 1.54 -16.84 4.83
C ASN A 21 1.49 -15.30 4.89
N ILE A 22 1.95 -14.62 3.84
CA ILE A 22 1.77 -13.17 3.69
C ILE A 22 0.36 -12.94 3.14
N ASN A 23 -0.52 -12.37 3.95
CA ASN A 23 -1.89 -12.09 3.55
C ASN A 23 -2.05 -10.66 3.03
N ALA A 24 -3.08 -10.42 2.22
CA ALA A 24 -3.42 -9.08 1.75
C ALA A 24 -3.61 -8.07 2.92
N THR A 25 -4.03 -8.56 4.09
CA THR A 25 -4.16 -7.76 5.31
C THR A 25 -2.82 -7.27 5.86
N ASP A 26 -1.75 -8.04 5.71
CA ASP A 26 -0.41 -7.69 6.22
C ASP A 26 0.23 -6.62 5.33
N ILE A 27 0.03 -6.74 4.01
CA ILE A 27 0.40 -5.72 3.03
C ILE A 27 -0.34 -4.41 3.33
N ASP A 28 -1.66 -4.47 3.49
CA ASP A 28 -2.48 -3.31 3.80
C ASP A 28 -1.99 -2.64 5.11
N ALA A 29 -1.67 -3.42 6.15
CA ALA A 29 -1.17 -2.89 7.42
C ALA A 29 0.17 -2.16 7.25
N ALA A 30 1.13 -2.75 6.55
CA ALA A 30 2.44 -2.14 6.30
C ALA A 30 2.31 -0.82 5.51
N ILE A 31 1.51 -0.81 4.44
CA ILE A 31 1.22 0.38 3.64
C ILE A 31 0.55 1.47 4.50
N VAL A 32 -0.42 1.09 5.34
CA VAL A 32 -1.15 2.01 6.21
C VAL A 32 -0.22 2.65 7.25
N ASP A 33 0.68 1.89 7.86
CA ASP A 33 1.59 2.42 8.87
C ASP A 33 2.65 3.35 8.27
N PHE A 34 3.17 3.00 7.09
CA PHE A 34 3.98 3.90 6.27
C PHE A 34 3.25 5.23 6.01
N LEU A 35 2.01 5.17 5.49
CA LEU A 35 1.23 6.35 5.18
C LEU A 35 0.90 7.21 6.40
N LYS A 36 0.54 6.61 7.54
CA LYS A 36 0.30 7.34 8.79
C LYS A 36 1.53 8.13 9.22
N LYS A 37 2.73 7.54 9.09
CA LYS A 37 3.99 8.20 9.44
C LYS A 37 4.26 9.40 8.54
N VAL A 38 4.17 9.23 7.22
CA VAL A 38 4.36 10.34 6.27
C VAL A 38 3.30 11.44 6.49
N LYS A 39 2.05 11.05 6.72
CA LYS A 39 0.96 11.98 7.01
C LYS A 39 1.21 12.76 8.29
N HIS A 40 1.76 12.13 9.31
CA HIS A 40 2.14 12.81 10.55
C HIS A 40 3.18 13.91 10.29
N PHE A 41 4.18 13.66 9.44
CA PHE A 41 5.15 14.69 9.06
C PHE A 41 4.52 15.83 8.25
N GLN A 42 3.62 15.50 7.32
CA GLN A 42 2.87 16.51 6.58
C GLN A 42 2.04 17.40 7.51
N ASP A 43 1.36 16.80 8.49
CA ASP A 43 0.53 17.53 9.46
C ASP A 43 1.36 18.42 10.36
N ARG A 44 2.54 17.96 10.78
CA ARG A 44 3.48 18.76 11.56
C ARG A 44 3.97 19.97 10.77
N ALA A 45 4.42 19.75 9.54
CA ALA A 45 4.85 20.83 8.65
C ALA A 45 3.73 21.85 8.39
N TRP A 46 2.49 21.38 8.25
CA TRP A 46 1.32 22.25 8.08
C TRP A 46 1.05 23.13 9.30
N LYS A 47 1.14 22.56 10.51
CA LYS A 47 0.96 23.29 11.77
C LYS A 47 2.03 24.35 11.98
N GLU A 48 3.27 24.06 11.56
CA GLU A 48 4.40 24.99 11.68
C GLU A 48 4.32 26.13 10.65
N ASN A 49 4.10 25.81 9.37
CA ASN A 49 3.99 26.81 8.31
C ASN A 49 3.13 26.30 7.15
N PRO A 50 1.85 26.72 7.07
CA PRO A 50 0.94 26.22 6.05
C PRO A 50 1.36 26.63 4.63
N THR A 51 1.92 27.83 4.44
CA THR A 51 2.36 28.32 3.12
C THR A 51 3.50 27.45 2.56
N LYS A 52 4.50 27.13 3.39
CA LYS A 52 5.62 26.27 3.00
C LYS A 52 5.20 24.81 2.85
N ALA A 53 4.31 24.32 3.71
CA ALA A 53 3.78 22.96 3.60
C ALA A 53 2.94 22.76 2.33
N ASN A 54 2.22 23.80 1.89
CA ASN A 54 1.47 23.77 0.64
C ASN A 54 2.36 23.67 -0.61
N SER A 55 3.55 24.27 -0.59
CA SER A 55 4.49 24.22 -1.72
C SER A 55 5.36 22.96 -1.71
N LYS A 56 5.62 22.37 -0.53
CA LYS A 56 6.40 21.13 -0.35
C LYS A 56 5.56 20.06 0.36
N ARG A 57 4.43 19.70 -0.24
CA ARG A 57 3.57 18.63 0.29
C ARG A 57 4.28 17.29 0.15
N ARG A 58 4.13 16.44 1.16
CA ARG A 58 4.69 15.08 1.15
C ARG A 58 3.74 14.06 0.52
N LEU A 59 2.44 14.31 0.64
CA LEU A 59 1.36 13.46 0.15
C LEU A 59 0.39 14.28 -0.71
N VAL A 60 0.03 13.69 -1.84
CA VAL A 60 -0.99 14.18 -2.77
C VAL A 60 -1.99 13.05 -3.00
N TYR A 61 -3.27 13.40 -3.19
CA TYR A 61 -4.38 12.45 -3.19
C TYR A 61 -5.21 12.61 -4.46
N GLY A 62 -5.70 11.50 -5.01
CA GLY A 62 -6.51 11.48 -6.23
C GLY A 62 -5.70 11.15 -7.49
N LEU A 63 -6.34 10.51 -8.46
CA LEU A 63 -5.69 10.00 -9.67
C LEU A 63 -5.08 11.12 -10.53
N ARG A 64 -5.85 12.19 -10.77
CA ARG A 64 -5.40 13.33 -11.56
C ARG A 64 -4.17 13.99 -10.96
N GLU A 65 -4.19 14.17 -9.65
CA GLU A 65 -3.11 14.81 -8.91
C GLU A 65 -1.89 13.89 -8.80
N VAL A 66 -2.08 12.57 -8.65
CA VAL A 66 -1.02 11.56 -8.75
C VAL A 66 -0.33 11.62 -10.11
N ARG A 67 -1.11 11.59 -11.20
CA ARG A 67 -0.58 11.73 -12.56
C ARG A 67 0.19 13.04 -12.73
N LYS A 68 -0.31 14.15 -12.15
CA LYS A 68 0.40 15.43 -12.16
C LYS A 68 1.76 15.36 -11.45
N GLN A 69 1.86 14.65 -10.31
CA GLN A 69 3.12 14.48 -9.59
C GLN A 69 4.13 13.61 -10.34
N LEU A 70 3.66 12.57 -11.03
CA LEU A 70 4.49 11.75 -11.92
C LEU A 70 5.01 12.58 -13.10
N ASN A 71 4.15 13.39 -13.72
CA ASN A 71 4.58 14.29 -14.80
C ASN A 71 5.58 15.35 -14.34
N SER A 72 5.52 15.80 -13.09
CA SER A 72 6.52 16.72 -12.52
C SER A 72 7.79 16.04 -12.01
N GLY A 73 7.86 14.69 -12.01
CA GLY A 73 9.01 13.93 -11.52
C GLY A 73 9.25 14.06 -10.01
N THR A 74 8.23 14.47 -9.26
CA THR A 74 8.31 14.71 -7.80
C THR A 74 7.76 13.55 -6.99
N ALA A 75 7.06 12.60 -7.61
CA ALA A 75 6.58 11.39 -6.97
C ALA A 75 7.73 10.40 -6.74
N GLN A 76 7.87 9.90 -5.52
CA GLN A 76 8.83 8.87 -5.14
C GLN A 76 8.18 7.49 -5.00
N CYS A 77 6.89 7.44 -4.67
CA CYS A 77 6.10 6.21 -4.58
C CYS A 77 4.63 6.51 -4.85
N ILE A 78 3.94 5.59 -5.52
CA ILE A 78 2.49 5.64 -5.76
C ILE A 78 1.81 4.52 -4.98
N ILE A 79 0.64 4.79 -4.40
CA ILE A 79 -0.18 3.82 -3.69
C ILE A 79 -1.60 3.87 -4.24
N MET A 80 -2.13 2.73 -4.68
CA MET A 80 -3.41 2.64 -5.39
C MET A 80 -4.32 1.62 -4.73
N ALA A 81 -5.61 1.95 -4.63
CA ALA A 81 -6.61 1.00 -4.15
C ALA A 81 -6.96 -0.02 -5.24
N LYS A 82 -7.18 -1.28 -4.86
CA LYS A 82 -7.64 -2.34 -5.79
C LYS A 82 -9.15 -2.30 -6.03
N ASP A 83 -9.94 -1.89 -5.03
CA ASP A 83 -11.41 -1.78 -5.06
C ASP A 83 -11.92 -0.48 -5.75
N ILE A 84 -11.20 -0.01 -6.76
CA ILE A 84 -11.64 1.10 -7.60
C ILE A 84 -12.68 0.53 -8.58
N GLU A 85 -13.92 0.99 -8.47
CA GLU A 85 -15.01 0.58 -9.36
C GLU A 85 -14.71 1.04 -10.79
N THR A 86 -14.50 0.09 -11.71
CA THR A 86 -14.17 0.32 -13.12
C THR A 86 -15.32 -0.01 -14.08
N ALA A 87 -16.46 -0.48 -13.56
CA ALA A 87 -17.48 -1.21 -14.32
C ALA A 87 -17.97 -0.52 -15.61
N ASP A 88 -18.01 0.82 -15.67
CA ASP A 88 -18.51 1.56 -16.83
C ASP A 88 -17.56 2.70 -17.31
N HIS A 89 -16.34 2.75 -16.79
CA HIS A 89 -15.45 3.90 -16.97
C HIS A 89 -14.14 3.54 -17.68
N ASN A 90 -14.21 3.41 -19.02
CA ASN A 90 -13.02 3.20 -19.87
C ASN A 90 -11.93 4.26 -19.61
N GLU A 91 -12.31 5.51 -19.36
CA GLU A 91 -11.37 6.59 -19.05
C GLU A 91 -10.58 6.35 -17.75
N LEU A 92 -11.22 5.75 -16.74
CA LEU A 92 -10.60 5.48 -15.45
C LEU A 92 -9.56 4.36 -15.56
N PHE A 93 -9.89 3.29 -16.28
CA PHE A 93 -8.96 2.20 -16.57
C PHE A 93 -7.76 2.73 -17.35
N ASN A 94 -8.00 3.54 -18.38
CA ASN A 94 -6.94 4.20 -19.15
C ASN A 94 -6.04 5.08 -18.26
N GLU A 95 -6.60 5.77 -17.26
CA GLU A 95 -5.80 6.60 -16.35
C GLU A 95 -4.91 5.75 -15.42
N ILE A 96 -5.41 4.62 -14.92
CA ILE A 96 -4.63 3.66 -14.13
C ILE A 96 -3.49 3.07 -14.96
N ASP A 97 -3.76 2.66 -16.20
CA ASP A 97 -2.75 2.12 -17.12
C ASP A 97 -1.66 3.14 -17.43
N VAL A 98 -2.05 4.39 -17.72
CA VAL A 98 -1.11 5.49 -17.96
C VAL A 98 -0.25 5.74 -16.73
N ILE A 99 -0.83 5.73 -15.52
CA ILE A 99 -0.08 5.86 -14.26
C ILE A 99 0.92 4.71 -14.12
N GLY A 100 0.51 3.47 -14.40
CA GLY A 100 1.39 2.29 -14.35
C GLY A 100 2.56 2.38 -15.32
N GLN A 101 2.31 2.80 -16.57
CA GLN A 101 3.36 3.03 -17.58
C GLN A 101 4.33 4.12 -17.15
N LEU A 102 3.83 5.24 -16.61
CA LEU A 102 4.67 6.32 -16.09
C LEU A 102 5.56 5.83 -14.95
N CYS A 103 4.99 5.08 -13.99
CA CYS A 103 5.75 4.52 -12.87
C CYS A 103 6.87 3.61 -13.35
N ALA A 104 6.58 2.71 -14.30
CA ALA A 104 7.59 1.82 -14.89
C ALA A 104 8.69 2.60 -15.61
N SER A 105 8.33 3.61 -16.41
CA SER A 105 9.30 4.43 -17.15
C SER A 105 10.22 5.27 -16.25
N GLN A 106 9.76 5.63 -15.06
CA GLN A 106 10.47 6.48 -14.10
C GLN A 106 11.10 5.70 -12.94
N ASN A 107 10.97 4.36 -12.94
CA ASN A 107 11.40 3.49 -11.84
C ASN A 107 10.81 3.91 -10.48
N VAL A 108 9.52 4.26 -10.46
CA VAL A 108 8.76 4.62 -9.26
C VAL A 108 7.94 3.43 -8.79
N ASN A 109 8.12 3.02 -7.53
CA ASN A 109 7.38 1.89 -6.97
C ASN A 109 5.89 2.21 -6.83
N MET A 110 5.07 1.27 -7.30
CA MET A 110 3.61 1.32 -7.24
C MET A 110 3.11 0.21 -6.31
N LEU A 111 2.61 0.61 -5.15
CA LEU A 111 2.06 -0.30 -4.14
C LEU A 111 0.54 -0.36 -4.27
N TRP A 112 -0.04 -1.51 -3.93
CA TRP A 112 -1.48 -1.73 -4.03
C TRP A 112 -2.06 -2.08 -2.67
N ILE A 113 -3.07 -1.33 -2.26
CA ILE A 113 -3.85 -1.58 -1.05
C ILE A 113 -5.23 -2.14 -1.43
N SER A 114 -5.79 -3.00 -0.59
CA SER A 114 -7.05 -3.69 -0.93
C SER A 114 -8.25 -2.74 -0.95
N SER A 115 -8.30 -1.70 -0.08
CA SER A 115 -9.44 -0.79 0.00
C SER A 115 -9.16 0.72 -0.03
N LYS A 116 -9.93 1.44 -0.85
CA LYS A 116 -10.00 2.91 -0.94
C LYS A 116 -10.44 3.58 0.36
N HIS A 117 -11.25 2.88 1.17
CA HIS A 117 -11.68 3.35 2.48
C HIS A 117 -10.57 3.25 3.53
N SER A 118 -9.83 2.12 3.54
CA SER A 118 -8.64 1.95 4.38
C SER A 118 -7.59 3.01 4.06
N LEU A 119 -7.36 3.26 2.77
CA LEU A 119 -6.46 4.29 2.28
C LEU A 119 -6.86 5.69 2.76
N GLY A 120 -8.14 6.08 2.57
CA GLY A 120 -8.68 7.35 3.03
C GLY A 120 -8.58 7.54 4.56
N LYS A 121 -8.88 6.48 5.33
CA LYS A 121 -8.78 6.48 6.79
C LYS A 121 -7.33 6.68 7.25
N ALA A 122 -6.36 6.01 6.63
CA ALA A 122 -4.94 6.13 6.96
C ALA A 122 -4.44 7.58 6.82
N VAL A 123 -4.91 8.29 5.79
CA VAL A 123 -4.54 9.68 5.51
C VAL A 123 -5.55 10.71 6.02
N LYS A 124 -6.51 10.31 6.86
CA LYS A 124 -7.53 11.20 7.45
C LYS A 124 -8.28 12.04 6.39
N LYS A 125 -8.65 11.42 5.26
CA LYS A 125 -9.45 12.02 4.18
C LYS A 125 -10.74 11.23 4.00
N PHE A 126 -11.87 11.92 4.03
CA PHE A 126 -13.21 11.35 3.91
C PHE A 126 -13.81 11.65 2.51
N PRO A 127 -14.64 10.78 1.93
CA PRO A 127 -15.04 9.43 2.40
C PRO A 127 -14.04 8.31 2.06
N PHE A 128 -13.28 8.48 0.98
CA PHE A 128 -12.28 7.51 0.52
C PHE A 128 -11.20 8.22 -0.30
N VAL A 129 -10.11 7.51 -0.56
CA VAL A 129 -9.04 7.94 -1.47
C VAL A 129 -8.69 6.75 -2.36
N SER A 130 -8.73 6.92 -3.67
CA SER A 130 -8.40 5.85 -4.62
C SER A 130 -6.89 5.73 -4.90
N ALA A 131 -6.17 6.85 -4.78
CA ALA A 131 -4.77 6.95 -5.16
C ALA A 131 -4.03 7.98 -4.29
N VAL A 132 -2.78 7.68 -3.94
CA VAL A 132 -1.89 8.56 -3.19
C VAL A 132 -0.52 8.60 -3.87
N ALA A 133 0.01 9.81 -4.09
CA ALA A 133 1.40 10.01 -4.46
C ALA A 133 2.17 10.45 -3.21
N VAL A 134 3.25 9.74 -2.92
CA VAL A 134 4.22 10.10 -1.89
C VAL A 134 5.36 10.83 -2.58
N CYS A 135 5.47 12.13 -2.33
CA CYS A 135 6.50 13.01 -2.91
C CYS A 135 7.78 13.07 -2.05
N ASP A 136 7.65 12.84 -0.75
CA ASP A 136 8.77 12.87 0.18
C ASP A 136 8.45 12.04 1.43
N PHE A 137 9.12 10.90 1.58
CA PHE A 137 8.97 10.03 2.75
C PHE A 137 10.15 10.09 3.73
N ARG A 138 11.00 11.12 3.66
CA ARG A 138 12.15 11.23 4.58
C ARG A 138 11.74 11.17 6.05
N GLY A 139 12.41 10.31 6.81
CA GLY A 139 12.09 9.93 8.19
C GLY A 139 11.08 8.77 8.34
N ALA A 140 10.75 8.08 7.25
CA ALA A 140 9.87 6.90 7.18
C ALA A 140 10.41 5.83 6.20
N GLU A 141 11.70 5.88 5.89
CA GLU A 141 12.40 4.98 4.96
C GLU A 141 12.27 3.52 5.40
N ASP A 142 12.47 3.24 6.69
CA ASP A 142 12.35 1.92 7.28
C ASP A 142 10.95 1.31 7.11
N LEU A 143 9.89 2.12 7.21
CA LEU A 143 8.52 1.67 6.94
C LEU A 143 8.24 1.49 5.45
N TYR A 144 8.86 2.33 4.61
CA TYR A 144 8.76 2.21 3.16
C TYR A 144 9.41 0.91 2.67
N GLU A 145 10.64 0.64 3.09
CA GLU A 145 11.38 -0.58 2.73
C GLU A 145 10.64 -1.84 3.21
N ALA A 146 10.10 -1.83 4.43
CA ALA A 146 9.27 -2.93 4.92
C ALA A 146 8.02 -3.15 4.07
N ALA A 147 7.31 -2.07 3.69
CA ALA A 147 6.11 -2.18 2.85
C ALA A 147 6.43 -2.70 1.44
N VAL A 148 7.52 -2.22 0.83
CA VAL A 148 7.99 -2.68 -0.48
C VAL A 148 8.39 -4.15 -0.42
N GLY A 149 9.19 -4.56 0.58
CA GLY A 149 9.64 -5.95 0.73
C GLY A 149 8.48 -6.94 0.83
N ILE A 150 7.49 -6.66 1.68
CA ILE A 150 6.29 -7.51 1.81
C ILE A 150 5.50 -7.57 0.49
N CYS A 151 5.40 -6.45 -0.25
CA CYS A 151 4.74 -6.42 -1.56
C CYS A 151 5.49 -7.23 -2.62
N GLU A 152 6.81 -7.16 -2.64
CA GLU A 152 7.67 -7.90 -3.58
C GLU A 152 7.58 -9.40 -3.31
N GLU A 153 7.67 -9.81 -2.04
CA GLU A 153 7.51 -11.21 -1.60
C GLU A 153 6.14 -11.76 -2.01
N PHE A 154 5.08 -11.00 -1.77
CA PHE A 154 3.73 -11.39 -2.18
C PHE A 154 3.60 -11.52 -3.70
N THR A 155 4.15 -10.57 -4.46
CA THR A 155 4.11 -10.61 -5.94
C THR A 155 4.90 -11.80 -6.49
N ALA A 156 6.03 -12.16 -5.86
CA ALA A 156 6.80 -13.34 -6.23
C ALA A 156 6.00 -14.63 -5.99
N CYS A 157 5.28 -14.73 -4.86
CA CYS A 157 4.41 -15.87 -4.58
C CYS A 157 3.27 -16.00 -5.61
N CYS A 158 2.62 -14.91 -6.00
CA CYS A 158 1.56 -14.94 -7.02
C CYS A 158 2.10 -15.38 -8.38
N ARG A 159 3.28 -14.90 -8.81
CA ARG A 159 3.88 -15.32 -10.08
C ARG A 159 4.20 -16.82 -10.14
N ILE A 160 4.57 -17.41 -9.01
CA ILE A 160 4.80 -18.86 -8.91
C ILE A 160 3.47 -19.61 -9.06
N ALA A 161 2.40 -19.13 -8.42
CA ALA A 161 1.07 -19.74 -8.54
C ALA A 161 0.56 -19.70 -9.99
N ASP A 162 0.71 -18.57 -10.68
CA ASP A 162 0.27 -18.41 -12.08
C ASP A 162 1.02 -19.34 -13.06
N HIS A 163 2.25 -19.76 -12.72
CA HIS A 163 3.04 -20.68 -13.55
C HIS A 163 2.67 -22.16 -13.33
N VAL A 164 2.07 -22.49 -12.18
CA VAL A 164 1.60 -23.85 -11.87
C VAL A 164 0.23 -24.13 -12.51
N ASP A 165 -0.58 -23.08 -12.74
CA ASP A 165 -1.91 -23.17 -13.36
C ASP A 165 -1.92 -23.08 -14.90
N GLN A 166 -0.78 -23.24 -15.56
CA GLN A 166 -0.74 -23.72 -16.95
C GLN A 166 -0.60 -25.25 -16.95
N PRO A 167 -1.68 -26.05 -16.80
CA PRO A 167 -1.62 -27.42 -17.24
C PRO A 167 -1.32 -27.35 -18.74
N SER A 168 -0.19 -27.93 -19.12
CA SER A 168 0.22 -28.19 -20.48
C SER A 168 -1.00 -28.56 -21.33
N LEU A 169 -1.44 -27.62 -22.17
CA LEU A 169 -2.50 -27.79 -23.15
C LEU A 169 -1.92 -28.58 -24.35
N PHE A 170 -1.32 -29.72 -24.05
CA PHE A 170 -0.80 -30.72 -24.96
C PHE A 170 -0.76 -32.06 -24.20
N ALA A 171 -1.91 -32.74 -24.20
CA ALA A 171 -2.02 -34.18 -24.05
C ALA A 171 -3.11 -34.66 -25.01
#